data_AF-A0A1F6V1E5-F1
#
_entry.id   AF-A0A1F6V1E5-F1
#
_cell.length_a   1.000
_cell.length_b   1.000
_cell.length_c   1.000
_cell.angle_alpha   90.00
_cell.angle_beta   90.00
_cell.angle_gamma   90.00
#
_symmetry.space_group_name_H-M   'P 1'
#
loop_
_entity.id
_entity.type
_entity.pdbx_description
1 polymer ?
#
loop_
_entity_poly.entity_id
_entity_poly.type
_entity_poly.pdbx_seq_one_letter_code
_entity_poly.pdbx_strand_id
1 'polypeptide(L)'
;MPFAALERKRRPTNEAQPQRAMRADAIGQVGPQWLLCAYLLHTVGELMLSPIGLSMVTKLAPARLGAMMMGLWFTSTAIANYLAGILEALLAGSGIPLYWFLVATSISGGVVLLSIAPLLTRLARGCEATGQ
;
A
#
# COMPACT_ATOMS: atom_id res chain seq x y z
N MET A 1 39.81 20.00 -45.59
CA MET A 1 39.50 19.90 -44.14
C MET A 1 38.00 20.19 -43.89
N PRO A 2 37.09 19.18 -43.88
CA PRO A 2 35.69 19.42 -43.52
C PRO A 2 35.06 18.43 -42.49
N PHE A 3 35.85 17.59 -41.80
CA PHE A 3 35.30 16.62 -40.83
C PHE A 3 35.19 17.18 -39.40
N ALA A 4 36.09 18.09 -38.99
CA ALA A 4 36.11 18.67 -37.64
C ALA A 4 34.95 19.64 -37.33
N ALA A 5 34.19 20.09 -38.35
CA ALA A 5 33.09 21.04 -38.17
C ALA A 5 31.75 20.38 -37.80
N LEU A 6 31.61 19.05 -37.99
CA LEU A 6 30.34 18.35 -37.79
C LEU A 6 30.16 17.75 -36.39
N GLU A 7 31.23 17.63 -35.59
CA GLU A 7 31.15 17.11 -34.22
C GLU A 7 30.73 18.16 -33.18
N ARG A 8 30.86 19.46 -33.50
CA ARG A 8 30.45 20.54 -32.59
C ARG A 8 28.92 20.65 -32.43
N LYS A 9 28.16 20.09 -33.38
CA LYS A 9 26.69 20.13 -33.42
C LYS A 9 26.04 18.84 -32.91
N ARG A 10 26.78 18.02 -32.14
CA ARG A 10 26.22 16.90 -31.36
C ARG A 10 26.47 17.03 -29.86
N ARG A 11 26.61 18.25 -29.35
CA ARG A 11 26.34 18.55 -27.94
C ARG A 11 24.94 19.18 -27.86
N PRO A 12 23.86 18.40 -27.67
CA PRO A 12 22.63 18.96 -27.15
C PRO A 12 22.92 19.48 -25.74
N THR A 13 23.20 20.78 -25.66
CA THR A 13 22.78 21.74 -24.65
C THR A 13 22.19 21.13 -23.37
N ASN A 14 23.05 20.66 -22.47
CA ASN A 14 22.68 20.38 -21.08
C ASN A 14 22.67 21.66 -20.22
N GLU A 15 22.15 22.75 -20.75
CA GLU A 15 22.10 24.05 -20.06
C GLU A 15 20.67 24.46 -19.68
N ALA A 16 19.71 23.54 -19.84
CA ALA A 16 18.33 23.67 -19.36
C ALA A 16 18.04 22.79 -18.13
N GLN A 17 19.06 22.47 -17.33
CA GLN A 17 18.91 21.70 -16.09
C GLN A 17 19.08 22.44 -14.74
N PRO A 18 19.22 23.79 -14.60
CA PRO A 18 19.18 24.39 -13.26
C PRO A 18 17.76 24.37 -12.66
N GLN A 19 16.71 24.41 -13.50
CA GLN A 19 15.32 24.43 -13.02
C GLN A 19 14.74 23.06 -12.65
N ARG A 20 15.28 21.95 -13.18
CA ARG A 20 14.84 20.59 -12.79
C ARG A 20 15.36 20.19 -11.41
N ALA A 21 16.59 20.59 -11.09
CA ALA A 21 17.14 20.44 -9.74
C ALA A 21 16.45 21.38 -8.74
N MET A 22 16.15 22.63 -9.15
CA MET A 22 15.48 23.62 -8.28
C MET A 22 13.99 23.32 -8.04
N ARG A 23 13.29 22.63 -8.95
CA ARG A 23 11.90 22.18 -8.71
C ARG A 23 11.79 21.09 -7.65
N ALA A 24 12.87 20.36 -7.38
CA ALA A 24 12.93 19.42 -6.25
C ALA A 24 13.04 20.15 -4.90
N ASP A 25 13.30 21.46 -4.89
CA ASP A 25 13.71 22.20 -3.70
C ASP A 25 12.68 23.22 -3.17
N ALA A 26 11.47 23.22 -3.73
CA ALA A 26 10.42 24.16 -3.31
C ALA A 26 9.25 23.51 -2.54
N ILE A 27 9.20 22.16 -2.44
CA ILE A 27 8.16 21.45 -1.68
C ILE A 27 8.80 20.28 -0.91
N GLY A 28 9.53 20.62 0.15
CA GLY A 28 9.91 19.67 1.22
C GLY A 28 11.07 18.72 0.90
N GLN A 29 12.30 19.17 1.15
CA GLN A 29 13.44 18.27 1.33
C GLN A 29 13.18 17.36 2.54
N VAL A 30 12.67 16.15 2.30
CA VAL A 30 12.62 15.09 3.31
C VAL A 30 13.98 14.42 3.37
N GLY A 31 14.64 14.51 4.52
CA GLY A 31 15.91 13.83 4.74
C GLY A 31 15.75 12.29 4.64
N PRO A 32 16.83 11.53 4.39
CA PRO A 32 16.80 10.07 4.32
C PRO A 32 16.17 9.40 5.55
N GLN A 33 16.25 10.07 6.71
CA GLN A 33 15.61 9.67 7.97
C GLN A 33 14.09 9.53 7.85
N TRP A 34 13.43 10.39 7.07
CA TRP A 34 11.98 10.33 6.89
C TRP A 34 11.56 9.06 6.15
N LEU A 35 12.31 8.69 5.10
CA LEU A 35 12.13 7.42 4.41
C LEU A 35 12.37 6.26 5.37
N LEU A 36 13.44 6.30 6.16
CA LEU A 36 13.72 5.25 7.15
C LEU A 36 12.53 5.05 8.11
N CYS A 37 12.01 6.14 8.71
CA CYS A 37 10.85 6.07 9.60
C CYS A 37 9.59 5.55 8.89
N ALA A 38 9.29 6.01 7.68
CA ALA A 38 8.12 5.57 6.92
C ALA A 38 8.19 4.07 6.56
N TYR A 39 9.35 3.61 6.08
CA TYR A 39 9.58 2.20 5.76
C TYR A 39 9.60 1.32 7.02
N LEU A 40 10.16 1.79 8.13
CA LEU A 40 10.09 1.07 9.41
C LEU A 40 8.66 0.89 9.88
N LEU A 41 7.83 1.95 9.88
CA LEU A 41 6.42 1.86 10.25
C LEU A 41 5.63 0.91 9.34
N HIS A 42 5.88 0.97 8.02
CA HIS A 42 5.26 0.04 7.07
C HIS A 42 5.66 -1.41 7.37
N THR A 43 6.95 -1.65 7.61
CA THR A 43 7.49 -3.00 7.87
C THR A 43 6.95 -3.56 9.19
N VAL A 44 6.83 -2.74 10.23
CA VAL A 44 6.21 -3.14 11.51
C VAL A 44 4.73 -3.47 11.31
N GLY A 45 4.02 -2.71 10.48
CA GLY A 45 2.64 -3.02 10.08
C GLY A 45 2.51 -4.39 9.41
N GLU A 46 3.35 -4.66 8.42
CA GLU A 46 3.42 -5.96 7.73
C GLU A 46 3.75 -7.12 8.69
N LEU A 47 4.72 -6.90 9.58
CA LEU A 47 5.14 -7.89 10.59
C LEU A 47 4.04 -8.20 11.61
N MET A 48 3.13 -7.27 11.91
CA MET A 48 1.98 -7.52 12.78
C MET A 48 0.83 -8.21 12.03
N LEU A 49 0.64 -7.87 10.75
CA LEU A 49 -0.45 -8.40 9.94
C LEU A 49 -0.26 -9.89 9.61
N SER A 50 0.98 -10.30 9.29
CA SER A 50 1.31 -11.68 8.92
C SER A 50 1.00 -12.73 10.01
N PRO A 51 1.45 -12.59 11.28
CA PRO A 51 1.17 -13.58 12.33
C PRO A 51 -0.30 -13.54 12.83
N ILE A 52 -0.94 -12.37 12.86
CA ILE A 52 -2.33 -12.23 13.31
C ILE A 52 -3.31 -12.76 12.25
N GLY A 53 -3.07 -12.43 10.98
CA GLY A 53 -3.92 -12.85 9.87
C GLY A 53 -3.94 -14.37 9.70
N LEU A 54 -2.77 -15.00 9.72
CA LEU A 54 -2.64 -16.44 9.59
C LEU A 54 -3.26 -17.21 10.78
N SER A 55 -3.13 -16.65 11.99
CA SER A 55 -3.71 -17.25 13.20
C SER A 55 -5.25 -17.17 13.21
N MET A 56 -5.85 -16.09 12.71
CA MET A 56 -7.31 -15.99 12.60
C MET A 56 -7.88 -16.92 11.54
N VAL A 57 -7.26 -17.00 10.36
CA VAL A 57 -7.72 -17.88 9.27
C VAL A 57 -7.68 -19.34 9.70
N THR A 58 -6.69 -19.74 10.50
CA THR A 58 -6.58 -21.11 11.02
C THR A 58 -7.50 -21.39 12.22
N LYS A 59 -7.79 -20.39 13.08
CA LYS A 59 -8.74 -20.54 14.20
C LYS A 59 -10.21 -20.59 13.77
N LEU A 60 -10.59 -19.88 12.70
CA LEU A 60 -11.96 -19.88 12.17
C LEU A 60 -12.19 -20.95 11.09
N ALA A 61 -11.14 -21.62 10.61
CA ALA A 61 -11.27 -22.66 9.60
C ALA A 61 -11.92 -23.93 10.18
N PRO A 62 -13.02 -24.44 9.60
CA PRO A 62 -13.52 -25.76 9.95
C PRO A 62 -12.48 -26.82 9.56
N ALA A 63 -12.28 -27.84 10.42
CA ALA A 63 -11.17 -28.80 10.33
C ALA A 63 -10.97 -29.49 8.96
N ARG A 64 -12.01 -29.51 8.11
CA ARG A 64 -11.99 -30.10 6.76
C ARG A 64 -11.56 -29.14 5.64
N LEU A 65 -11.56 -27.81 5.85
CA LEU A 65 -11.36 -26.81 4.78
C LEU A 65 -10.13 -25.90 5.02
N GLY A 66 -9.19 -26.31 5.87
CA GLY A 66 -8.00 -25.51 6.20
C GLY A 66 -7.19 -25.07 4.97
N ALA A 67 -7.00 -25.97 3.99
CA ALA A 67 -6.28 -25.64 2.75
C ALA A 67 -7.04 -24.61 1.88
N MET A 68 -8.38 -24.62 1.89
CA MET A 68 -9.19 -23.70 1.12
C MET A 68 -9.20 -22.29 1.75
N MET A 69 -9.18 -22.21 3.08
CA MET A 69 -9.07 -20.95 3.82
C MET A 69 -7.69 -20.29 3.64
N MET A 70 -6.62 -21.10 3.60
CA MET A 70 -5.29 -20.61 3.18
C MET A 70 -5.25 -20.16 1.72
N GLY A 71 -5.94 -20.87 0.83
CA GLY A 71 -6.12 -20.43 -0.56
C GLY A 71 -6.79 -19.05 -0.64
N LEU A 72 -7.88 -18.85 0.11
CA LEU A 72 -8.59 -17.57 0.16
C LEU A 72 -7.71 -16.43 0.69
N TRP A 73 -6.88 -16.69 1.71
CA TRP A 73 -5.91 -15.72 2.21
C TRP A 73 -4.96 -15.24 1.11
N PHE A 74 -4.32 -16.16 0.38
CA PHE A 74 -3.42 -15.79 -0.72
C PHE A 74 -4.15 -15.14 -1.90
N THR A 75 -5.36 -15.61 -2.23
CA THR A 75 -6.18 -15.00 -3.29
C THR A 75 -6.55 -13.56 -2.95
N SER A 76 -6.91 -13.27 -1.69
CA SER A 76 -7.19 -11.91 -1.23
C SER A 76 -5.98 -10.99 -1.44
N THR A 77 -4.78 -11.44 -1.05
CA THR A 77 -3.54 -10.67 -1.25
C THR A 77 -3.21 -10.48 -2.74
N ALA A 78 -3.44 -11.49 -3.58
CA ALA A 78 -3.22 -11.36 -5.03
C ALA A 78 -4.16 -10.32 -5.66
N ILE A 79 -5.44 -10.34 -5.30
CA ILE A 79 -6.42 -9.35 -5.76
C ILE A 79 -6.05 -7.94 -5.29
N ALA A 80 -5.63 -7.79 -4.03
CA ALA A 80 -5.21 -6.51 -3.48
C ALA A 80 -4.01 -5.92 -4.25
N ASN A 81 -3.00 -6.74 -4.54
CA ASN A 81 -1.83 -6.32 -5.33
C ASN A 81 -2.20 -5.97 -6.78
N TYR A 82 -3.07 -6.75 -7.41
CA TYR A 82 -3.56 -6.47 -8.76
C TYR A 82 -4.32 -5.13 -8.81
N LEU A 83 -5.21 -4.89 -7.85
CA LEU A 83 -5.95 -3.64 -7.73
C LEU A 83 -5.02 -2.46 -7.47
N ALA A 84 -4.02 -2.61 -6.59
CA ALA A 84 -3.04 -1.57 -6.29
C ALA A 84 -2.27 -1.13 -7.56
N GLY A 85 -1.95 -2.06 -8.47
CA GLY A 85 -1.28 -1.76 -9.73
C GLY A 85 -2.14 -1.00 -10.74
N ILE A 86 -3.46 -1.22 -10.76
CA ILE A 86 -4.39 -0.56 -11.69
C ILE A 86 -4.94 0.75 -11.11
N LEU A 87 -4.82 0.95 -9.79
CA LEU A 87 -5.38 2.09 -9.09
C LEU A 87 -4.87 3.43 -9.64
N GLU A 88 -3.58 3.53 -9.99
CA GLU A 88 -3.00 4.74 -10.56
C GLU A 88 -3.64 5.10 -11.91
N ALA A 89 -3.82 4.11 -12.79
CA ALA A 89 -4.46 4.30 -14.10
C ALA A 89 -5.94 4.67 -13.98
N LEU A 90 -6.63 4.10 -12.99
CA LEU A 90 -8.04 4.39 -12.72
C LEU A 90 -8.23 5.82 -12.20
N LEU A 91 -7.30 6.31 -11.39
CA LEU A 91 -7.40 7.63 -10.75
C LEU A 91 -6.85 8.77 -11.64
N ALA A 92 -6.06 8.46 -12.67
CA ALA A 92 -5.47 9.42 -13.60
C ALA A 92 -6.49 10.36 -14.29
N GLY A 93 -7.74 9.93 -14.46
CA GLY A 93 -8.82 10.73 -15.07
C GLY A 93 -9.68 11.53 -14.08
N SER A 94 -9.49 11.35 -12.77
CA SER A 94 -10.43 11.85 -11.74
C SER A 94 -10.04 13.20 -11.13
N GLY A 95 -8.81 13.68 -11.35
CA GLY A 95 -8.31 14.92 -10.76
C GLY A 95 -8.09 14.87 -9.23
N ILE A 96 -8.33 13.72 -8.59
CA ILE A 96 -8.11 13.51 -7.16
C ILE A 96 -6.64 13.13 -6.92
N PRO A 97 -5.93 13.80 -6.01
CA PRO A 97 -4.56 13.42 -5.66
C PRO A 97 -4.52 12.02 -5.05
N LEU A 98 -3.74 11.12 -5.67
CA LEU A 98 -3.59 9.71 -5.30
C LEU A 98 -3.28 9.51 -3.80
N TYR A 99 -2.40 10.34 -3.26
CA TYR A 99 -1.99 10.24 -1.86
C TYR A 99 -3.18 10.40 -0.89
N TRP A 100 -4.03 11.41 -1.11
CA TRP A 100 -5.21 11.64 -0.26
C TRP A 100 -6.25 10.53 -0.40
N PHE A 101 -6.41 9.98 -1.60
CA PHE A 101 -7.26 8.82 -1.82
C PHE A 101 -6.77 7.60 -1.03
N LEU A 102 -5.46 7.35 -1.04
CA LEU A 102 -4.84 6.22 -0.35
C LEU A 102 -4.93 6.34 1.18
N VAL A 103 -4.72 7.55 1.70
CA VAL A 103 -4.88 7.84 3.14
C VAL A 103 -6.35 7.69 3.56
N ALA A 104 -7.30 8.23 2.79
CA ALA A 104 -8.72 8.14 3.10
C ALA A 104 -9.21 6.67 3.12
N THR A 105 -8.82 5.89 2.10
CA THR A 105 -9.18 4.47 2.03
C THR A 105 -8.55 3.66 3.18
N SER A 106 -7.29 3.92 3.55
CA SER A 106 -6.64 3.25 4.69
C SER A 106 -7.34 3.56 6.02
N ILE A 107 -7.66 4.82 6.30
CA ILE A 107 -8.38 5.23 7.52
C ILE A 107 -9.77 4.58 7.56
N SER A 108 -10.51 4.64 6.45
CA SER A 108 -11.83 4.03 6.38
C SER A 108 -11.79 2.51 6.61
N GLY A 109 -10.79 1.80 6.07
CA GLY A 109 -10.57 0.39 6.36
C GLY A 109 -10.34 0.11 7.85
N GLY A 110 -9.51 0.93 8.51
CA GLY A 110 -9.28 0.84 9.96
C GLY A 110 -10.55 1.08 10.79
N VAL A 111 -11.34 2.09 10.43
CA VAL A 111 -12.61 2.41 11.12
C VAL A 111 -13.65 1.30 10.95
N VAL A 112 -13.77 0.74 9.74
CA VAL A 112 -14.66 -0.39 9.46
C VAL A 112 -14.27 -1.61 10.29
N LEU A 113 -12.96 -1.92 10.37
CA LEU A 113 -12.46 -3.02 11.17
C LEU A 113 -12.76 -2.83 12.67
N LEU A 114 -12.53 -1.64 13.20
CA LEU A 114 -12.84 -1.29 14.59
C LEU A 114 -14.34 -1.37 14.90
N SER A 115 -15.19 -1.13 13.90
CA SER A 115 -16.65 -1.24 14.05
C SER A 115 -17.13 -2.71 14.06
N ILE A 116 -16.43 -3.61 13.37
CA ILE A 116 -16.75 -5.05 13.32
C ILE A 116 -16.23 -5.79 14.57
N ALA A 117 -15.13 -5.34 15.17
CA ALA A 117 -14.55 -5.93 16.38
C ALA A 117 -15.55 -6.08 17.57
N PRO A 118 -16.35 -5.06 17.96
CA PRO A 118 -17.36 -5.22 19.00
C PRO A 118 -18.51 -6.14 18.59
N LEU A 119 -18.77 -6.29 17.28
CA LEU A 119 -19.83 -7.17 16.77
C LEU A 119 -19.43 -8.65 16.84
N LEU A 120 -18.18 -8.96 16.47
CA LEU A 120 -17.64 -10.32 16.57
C LEU A 120 -17.58 -10.80 18.03
N THR A 121 -17.17 -9.93 18.95
CA THR A 121 -17.17 -10.27 20.39
C THR A 121 -18.57 -10.38 20.98
N ARG A 122 -19.58 -9.73 20.38
CA ARG A 122 -20.99 -9.92 20.77
C ARG A 122 -21.54 -11.27 20.29
N LEU A 123 -21.22 -11.67 19.07
CA LEU A 123 -21.69 -12.96 18.51
C LEU A 123 -20.97 -14.16 19.15
N ALA A 124 -19.67 -14.05 19.44
CA ALA A 124 -18.93 -15.09 20.14
C ALA A 124 -19.51 -15.36 21.56
N ARG A 125 -19.82 -14.29 22.30
CA ARG A 125 -20.45 -14.40 23.64
C ARG A 125 -21.88 -14.96 23.59
N GLY A 126 -22.62 -14.76 22.50
CA GLY A 126 -23.96 -15.33 22.34
C GLY A 126 -23.97 -16.85 22.20
N CYS A 127 -22.89 -17.43 21.65
CA CYS A 127 -22.74 -18.88 21.51
C CYS A 127 -22.39 -19.55 22.86
N GLU A 128 -21.66 -18.86 23.73
CA GLU A 128 -21.33 -19.35 25.09
C GLU A 128 -22.55 -19.32 26.03
N ALA A 129 -23.52 -18.43 25.78
CA ALA A 129 -24.74 -18.33 26.58
C ALA A 129 -25.82 -19.40 26.25
N THR A 130 -25.68 -20.10 25.11
CA THR A 130 -26.66 -21.12 24.65
C THR A 130 -26.16 -22.55 24.90
N GLY A 131 -24.96 -22.71 25.48
CA GLY A 131 -24.35 -24.00 25.80
C GLY A 131 -24.59 -24.49 27.24
N GLN A 132 -25.56 -23.91 27.96
CA GLN A 132 -26.07 -24.44 29.23
C GLN A 132 -27.51 -24.92 29.06
#